data_AF-A0A670YYE7-F1
#
_entry.id   AF-A0A670YYE7-F1
#
_cell.length_a   1.000
_cell.length_b   1.000
_cell.length_c   1.000
_cell.angle_alpha   90.00
_cell.angle_beta   90.00
_cell.angle_gamma   90.00
#
_symmetry.space_group_name_H-M   'P 1'
#
loop_
_entity.id
_entity.type
_entity.pdbx_description
1 polymer ?
#
loop_
_entity_poly.entity_id
_entity_poly.type
_entity_poly.pdbx_seq_one_letter_code
_entity_poly.pdbx_strand_id
1 'polypeptide(L)'
;MAAPRSAEGRDEEEEAAAAAAGLQRAVGGLQLLLGRSAGPSPESLRLGLTALEERLARDPQWASLRWARTEVAQRAPGLSPGPDPPWAAACQALLLLLCLKRCLVRLATATPAASPGEAGGPPPLRPDALSIAQEGTVQAAAQLAVALGLRPYLLPGVAPPPRDKAGLLAAQPEAPRRLLAACSALVEVAEHPELGRLILVRHLGDLLAGLAQLGFCPARKAQVGAEMQVRGLTEGERSSCKEALQGLLDKVYQPLVVQELLLLQGGAKRQKKEPCMAPAPAWLQRLCGHLLSGRLLRPGGVQAVIRGILEGAGAGAVAGSSAEAAAADWQKCEAVAKILSSCPQQSLSLEDYCQQICPQILQLFLLQDKLMMHQFHRVATATVLAMARQHPQQAEKHLLRPLLEPLLRCLGGAGNGLPPPERWAGRGGRKVPY
;
A
#
# COMPACT_ATOMS: atom_id res chain seq x y z
N MET A 1 -51.98 1.12 -14.26
CA MET A 1 -51.27 1.19 -15.55
C MET A 1 -49.82 1.50 -15.25
N ALA A 2 -48.97 0.47 -15.20
CA ALA A 2 -47.53 0.64 -15.04
C ALA A 2 -46.93 0.99 -16.41
N ALA A 3 -46.17 2.06 -16.49
CA ALA A 3 -45.46 2.45 -17.71
C ALA A 3 -44.51 1.33 -18.16
N PRO A 4 -44.36 1.09 -19.48
CA PRO A 4 -43.44 0.07 -19.97
C PRO A 4 -42.00 0.49 -19.63
N ARG A 5 -41.28 -0.36 -18.87
CA ARG A 5 -39.83 -0.23 -18.67
C ARG A 5 -39.16 -0.24 -20.06
N SER A 6 -38.39 0.80 -20.36
CA SER A 6 -37.64 1.01 -21.60
C SER A 6 -36.76 -0.20 -21.94
N ALA A 7 -36.59 -0.52 -23.23
CA ALA A 7 -35.77 -1.64 -23.70
C ALA A 7 -34.31 -1.58 -23.17
N GLU A 8 -33.73 -0.38 -23.11
CA GLU A 8 -32.38 -0.13 -22.56
C GLU A 8 -32.26 -0.58 -21.09
N GLY A 9 -33.30 -0.39 -20.28
CA GLY A 9 -33.28 -0.81 -18.87
C GLY A 9 -33.41 -2.32 -18.67
N ARG A 10 -33.84 -3.08 -19.69
CA ARG A 10 -33.87 -4.56 -19.63
C ARG A 10 -32.50 -5.15 -19.97
N ASP A 11 -31.81 -4.55 -20.93
CA ASP A 11 -30.47 -5.00 -21.33
C ASP A 11 -29.45 -4.74 -20.20
N GLU A 12 -29.57 -3.61 -19.49
CA GLU A 12 -28.73 -3.30 -18.31
C GLU A 12 -29.01 -4.23 -17.12
N GLU A 13 -30.29 -4.57 -16.86
CA GLU A 13 -30.69 -5.48 -15.77
C GLU A 13 -30.21 -6.93 -16.05
N GLU A 14 -30.22 -7.36 -17.32
CA GLU A 14 -29.69 -8.66 -17.76
C GLU A 14 -28.15 -8.71 -17.67
N GLU A 15 -27.46 -7.63 -18.07
CA GLU A 15 -26.00 -7.53 -17.96
C GLU A 15 -25.54 -7.54 -16.49
N ALA A 16 -26.24 -6.80 -15.61
CA ALA A 16 -25.97 -6.81 -14.18
C ALA A 16 -26.17 -8.21 -13.57
N ALA A 17 -27.25 -8.91 -13.94
CA ALA A 17 -27.51 -10.28 -13.48
C ALA A 17 -26.42 -11.26 -13.96
N ALA A 18 -25.97 -11.14 -15.22
CA ALA A 18 -24.90 -11.95 -15.76
C ALA A 18 -23.55 -11.67 -15.07
N ALA A 19 -23.26 -10.39 -14.76
CA ALA A 19 -22.05 -10.00 -14.03
C ALA A 19 -22.07 -10.50 -12.58
N ALA A 20 -23.22 -10.45 -11.91
CA ALA A 20 -23.41 -10.99 -10.56
C ALA A 20 -23.25 -12.52 -10.54
N ALA A 21 -23.80 -13.22 -11.53
CA ALA A 21 -23.57 -14.66 -11.70
C ALA A 21 -22.08 -14.95 -11.93
N GLY A 22 -21.41 -14.18 -12.77
CA GLY A 22 -19.97 -14.28 -13.00
C GLY A 22 -19.14 -14.08 -11.73
N LEU A 23 -19.47 -13.09 -10.91
CA LEU A 23 -18.88 -12.83 -9.59
C LEU A 23 -19.00 -14.06 -8.68
N GLN A 24 -20.20 -14.62 -8.54
CA GLN A 24 -20.42 -15.82 -7.73
C GLN A 24 -19.61 -17.02 -8.21
N ARG A 25 -19.49 -17.21 -9.54
CA ARG A 25 -18.71 -18.29 -10.13
C ARG A 25 -17.20 -18.09 -9.92
N ALA A 26 -16.70 -16.86 -10.07
CA ALA A 26 -15.30 -16.54 -9.83
C ALA A 26 -14.91 -16.82 -8.36
N VAL A 27 -15.74 -16.38 -7.40
CA VAL A 27 -15.55 -16.68 -5.97
C VAL A 27 -15.64 -18.18 -5.70
N GLY A 28 -16.63 -18.87 -6.28
CA GLY A 28 -16.76 -20.32 -6.15
C GLY A 28 -15.52 -21.05 -6.69
N GLY A 29 -14.94 -20.58 -7.80
CA GLY A 29 -13.70 -21.12 -8.35
C GLY A 29 -12.51 -20.94 -7.40
N LEU A 30 -12.41 -19.77 -6.76
CA LEU A 30 -11.39 -19.53 -5.73
C LEU A 30 -11.59 -20.46 -4.52
N GLN A 31 -12.82 -20.70 -4.09
CA GLN A 31 -13.11 -21.63 -2.99
C GLN A 31 -12.74 -23.08 -3.33
N LEU A 32 -13.00 -23.53 -4.57
CA LEU A 32 -12.58 -24.85 -5.03
C LEU A 32 -11.05 -24.99 -5.03
N LEU A 33 -10.35 -23.94 -5.46
CA LEU A 33 -8.89 -23.91 -5.49
C LEU A 33 -8.27 -23.93 -4.08
N LEU A 34 -8.84 -23.17 -3.15
CA LEU A 34 -8.38 -23.10 -1.76
C LEU A 34 -8.67 -24.38 -0.97
N GLY A 35 -9.71 -25.13 -1.35
CA GLY A 35 -10.11 -26.37 -0.70
C GLY A 35 -10.60 -26.15 0.75
N ARG A 36 -10.81 -27.25 1.48
CA ARG A 36 -11.27 -27.23 2.89
C ARG A 36 -10.13 -27.39 3.91
N SER A 37 -8.87 -27.51 3.47
CA SER A 37 -7.75 -27.92 4.34
C SER A 37 -7.01 -26.73 4.98
N ALA A 38 -6.42 -26.96 6.16
CA ALA A 38 -5.70 -26.00 6.98
C ALA A 38 -4.29 -25.59 6.47
N GLY A 39 -4.09 -25.53 5.14
CA GLY A 39 -2.84 -25.08 4.52
C GLY A 39 -2.57 -25.67 3.12
N PRO A 40 -1.67 -25.05 2.33
CA PRO A 40 -1.32 -25.52 0.98
C PRO A 40 -0.29 -26.66 1.05
N SER A 41 -0.75 -27.91 1.06
CA SER A 41 0.10 -29.06 0.75
C SER A 41 0.13 -29.28 -0.77
N PRO A 42 1.19 -29.85 -1.36
CA PRO A 42 1.22 -30.12 -2.80
C PRO A 42 0.06 -31.02 -3.25
N GLU A 43 -0.40 -31.92 -2.38
CA GLU A 43 -1.56 -32.79 -2.64
C GLU A 43 -2.88 -32.02 -2.57
N SER A 44 -3.06 -31.13 -1.59
CA SER A 44 -4.28 -30.31 -1.50
C SER A 44 -4.41 -29.34 -2.68
N LEU A 45 -3.28 -28.76 -3.13
CA LEU A 45 -3.23 -27.92 -4.32
C LEU A 45 -3.61 -28.69 -5.59
N ARG A 46 -3.10 -29.92 -5.75
CA ARG A 46 -3.46 -30.79 -6.89
C ARG A 46 -4.95 -31.11 -6.88
N LEU A 47 -5.50 -31.49 -5.74
CA LEU A 47 -6.94 -31.79 -5.60
C LEU A 47 -7.81 -30.57 -5.89
N GLY A 48 -7.42 -29.37 -5.41
CA GLY A 48 -8.13 -28.13 -5.69
C GLY A 48 -8.09 -27.76 -7.17
N LEU A 49 -6.93 -27.92 -7.82
CA LEU A 49 -6.76 -27.70 -9.26
C LEU A 49 -7.62 -28.67 -10.09
N THR A 50 -7.60 -29.97 -9.77
CA THR A 50 -8.41 -30.96 -10.50
C THR A 50 -9.90 -30.69 -10.28
N ALA A 51 -10.33 -30.38 -9.06
CA ALA A 51 -11.72 -30.05 -8.77
C ALA A 51 -12.20 -28.81 -9.53
N LEU A 52 -11.36 -27.79 -9.66
CA LEU A 52 -11.65 -26.60 -10.44
C LEU A 52 -11.80 -26.93 -11.94
N GLU A 53 -10.83 -27.64 -12.53
CA GLU A 53 -10.87 -27.99 -13.95
C GLU A 53 -12.04 -28.93 -14.28
N GLU A 54 -12.32 -29.92 -13.43
CA GLU A 54 -13.48 -30.81 -13.61
C GLU A 54 -14.80 -30.04 -13.55
N ARG A 55 -14.93 -29.09 -12.61
CA ARG A 55 -16.13 -28.27 -12.48
C ARG A 55 -16.32 -27.38 -13.71
N LEU A 56 -15.26 -26.73 -14.16
CA LEU A 56 -15.27 -25.93 -15.38
C LEU A 56 -15.66 -26.79 -16.59
N ALA A 57 -15.11 -28.00 -16.73
CA ALA A 57 -15.38 -28.87 -17.86
C ALA A 57 -16.84 -29.39 -17.90
N ARG A 58 -17.36 -29.87 -16.76
CA ARG A 58 -18.61 -30.64 -16.69
C ARG A 58 -19.86 -29.78 -16.49
N ASP A 59 -19.76 -28.62 -15.85
CA ASP A 59 -20.92 -27.82 -15.46
C ASP A 59 -21.19 -26.68 -16.46
N PRO A 60 -22.32 -26.69 -17.21
CA PRO A 60 -22.61 -25.67 -18.21
C PRO A 60 -22.79 -24.29 -17.61
N GLN A 61 -23.18 -24.19 -16.34
CA GLN A 61 -23.36 -22.91 -15.66
C GLN A 61 -22.03 -22.19 -15.37
N TRP A 62 -20.89 -22.86 -15.60
CA TRP A 62 -19.55 -22.28 -15.53
C TRP A 62 -18.98 -21.90 -16.90
N ALA A 63 -19.76 -22.03 -17.98
CA ALA A 63 -19.33 -21.67 -19.33
C ALA A 63 -18.90 -20.19 -19.44
N SER A 64 -19.63 -19.28 -18.80
CA SER A 64 -19.28 -17.86 -18.77
C SER A 64 -17.93 -17.60 -18.09
N LEU A 65 -17.67 -18.24 -16.95
CA LEU A 65 -16.38 -18.13 -16.25
C LEU A 65 -15.25 -18.77 -17.07
N ARG A 66 -15.49 -19.91 -17.72
CA ARG A 66 -14.51 -20.54 -18.61
C ARG A 66 -14.08 -19.59 -19.71
N TRP A 67 -15.04 -18.97 -20.38
CA TRP A 67 -14.77 -18.04 -21.47
C TRP A 67 -14.03 -16.79 -20.97
N ALA A 68 -14.49 -16.18 -19.88
CA ALA A 68 -13.81 -15.06 -19.24
C ALA A 68 -12.36 -15.41 -18.85
N ARG A 69 -12.14 -16.63 -18.31
CA ARG A 69 -10.81 -17.13 -17.97
C ARG A 69 -9.92 -17.26 -19.21
N THR A 70 -10.46 -17.78 -20.32
CA THR A 70 -9.68 -17.89 -21.57
C THR A 70 -9.31 -16.53 -22.14
N GLU A 71 -10.20 -15.54 -22.10
CA GLU A 71 -9.89 -14.18 -22.53
C GLU A 71 -8.84 -13.51 -21.64
N VAL A 72 -8.94 -13.69 -20.32
CA VAL A 72 -7.95 -13.17 -19.37
C VAL A 72 -6.59 -13.83 -19.62
N ALA A 73 -6.55 -15.15 -19.81
CA ALA A 73 -5.32 -15.88 -20.11
C ALA A 73 -4.67 -15.42 -21.43
N GLN A 74 -5.47 -15.08 -22.45
CA GLN A 74 -4.95 -14.49 -23.70
C GLN A 74 -4.29 -13.13 -23.50
N ARG A 75 -4.84 -12.30 -22.59
CA ARG A 75 -4.24 -10.99 -22.26
C ARG A 75 -3.02 -11.10 -21.32
N ALA A 76 -2.91 -12.19 -20.57
CA ALA A 76 -1.82 -12.45 -19.65
C ALA A 76 -1.08 -13.76 -20.00
N PRO A 77 -0.37 -13.83 -21.15
CA PRO A 77 0.28 -15.07 -21.61
C PRO A 77 1.36 -15.59 -20.66
N GLY A 78 1.88 -14.73 -19.77
CA GLY A 78 2.82 -15.12 -18.72
C GLY A 78 2.21 -16.01 -17.63
N LEU A 79 0.88 -16.04 -17.47
CA LEU A 79 0.17 -16.88 -16.50
C LEU A 79 -0.18 -18.25 -17.09
N SER A 80 0.83 -18.96 -17.60
CA SER A 80 0.65 -20.31 -18.12
C SER A 80 0.79 -21.35 -17.00
N PRO A 81 -0.25 -22.15 -16.70
CA PRO A 81 -0.13 -23.23 -15.73
C PRO A 81 0.78 -24.33 -16.29
N GLY A 82 1.97 -24.46 -15.71
CA GLY A 82 2.93 -25.53 -16.04
C GLY A 82 2.65 -26.82 -15.27
N PRO A 83 3.54 -27.84 -15.39
CA PRO A 83 3.43 -29.09 -14.64
C PRO A 83 3.66 -28.92 -13.13
N ASP A 84 4.21 -27.77 -12.72
CA ASP A 84 4.54 -27.41 -11.35
C ASP A 84 3.27 -27.02 -10.56
N PRO A 85 2.77 -27.87 -9.64
CA PRO A 85 1.51 -27.62 -8.93
C PRO A 85 1.41 -26.28 -8.18
N PRO A 86 2.43 -25.80 -7.44
CA PRO A 86 2.35 -24.49 -6.78
C PRO A 86 2.25 -23.33 -7.76
N TRP A 87 3.01 -23.35 -8.86
CA TRP A 87 2.90 -22.32 -9.90
C TRP A 87 1.55 -22.39 -10.62
N ALA A 88 1.07 -23.59 -10.96
CA ALA A 88 -0.25 -23.77 -11.56
C ALA A 88 -1.37 -23.24 -10.67
N ALA A 89 -1.31 -23.49 -9.35
CA ALA A 89 -2.25 -22.94 -8.38
C ALA A 89 -2.18 -21.41 -8.30
N ALA A 90 -0.97 -20.82 -8.30
CA ALA A 90 -0.79 -19.38 -8.35
C ALA A 90 -1.40 -18.77 -9.63
N CYS A 91 -1.14 -19.36 -10.79
CA CYS A 91 -1.72 -18.94 -12.08
C CYS A 91 -3.25 -18.96 -12.02
N GLN A 92 -3.85 -20.06 -11.56
CA GLN A 92 -5.32 -20.15 -11.48
C GLN A 92 -5.90 -19.14 -10.50
N ALA A 93 -5.26 -18.90 -9.35
CA ALA A 93 -5.70 -17.86 -8.40
C ALA A 93 -5.68 -16.47 -9.05
N LEU A 94 -4.59 -16.12 -9.74
CA LEU A 94 -4.44 -14.83 -10.41
C LEU A 94 -5.44 -14.64 -11.56
N LEU A 95 -5.63 -15.67 -12.39
CA LEU A 95 -6.62 -15.64 -13.47
C LEU A 95 -8.04 -15.44 -12.94
N LEU A 96 -8.40 -16.14 -11.85
CA LEU A 96 -9.71 -15.99 -11.21
C LEU A 96 -9.88 -14.61 -10.56
N LEU A 97 -8.84 -14.04 -9.96
CA LEU A 97 -8.86 -12.66 -9.44
C LEU A 97 -9.02 -11.61 -10.55
N LEU A 98 -8.40 -11.82 -11.71
CA LEU A 98 -8.58 -10.97 -12.89
C LEU A 98 -9.99 -11.11 -13.48
N CYS A 99 -10.57 -12.32 -13.51
CA CYS A 99 -11.97 -12.52 -13.87
C CYS A 99 -12.90 -11.80 -12.89
N LEU A 100 -12.61 -11.90 -11.59
CA LEU A 100 -13.35 -11.22 -10.53
C LEU A 100 -13.33 -9.70 -10.73
N LYS A 101 -12.16 -9.10 -11.01
CA LYS A 101 -12.01 -7.68 -11.36
C LYS A 101 -12.96 -7.29 -12.49
N ARG A 102 -12.96 -8.05 -13.59
CA ARG A 102 -13.84 -7.76 -14.74
C ARG A 102 -15.32 -7.80 -14.37
N CYS A 103 -15.74 -8.78 -13.57
CA CYS A 103 -17.11 -8.87 -13.08
C CYS A 103 -17.50 -7.66 -12.23
N LEU A 104 -16.63 -7.24 -11.30
CA LEU A 104 -16.88 -6.06 -10.46
C LEU A 104 -16.96 -4.76 -11.27
N VAL A 105 -16.07 -4.58 -12.26
CA VAL A 105 -16.13 -3.42 -13.16
C VAL A 105 -17.45 -3.39 -13.93
N ARG A 106 -17.91 -4.54 -14.47
CA ARG A 106 -19.20 -4.62 -15.18
C ARG A 106 -20.38 -4.33 -14.26
N LEU A 107 -20.33 -4.81 -13.01
CA LEU A 107 -21.36 -4.48 -12.01
C LEU A 107 -21.40 -2.99 -11.72
N ALA A 108 -20.24 -2.36 -11.56
CA ALA A 108 -20.15 -0.91 -11.32
C ALA A 108 -20.69 -0.08 -12.49
N THR A 109 -20.53 -0.55 -13.74
CA THR A 109 -21.04 0.16 -14.93
C THR A 109 -22.51 -0.10 -15.22
N ALA A 110 -23.03 -1.28 -14.88
CA ALA A 110 -24.41 -1.68 -15.18
C ALA A 110 -25.45 -1.11 -14.19
N THR A 111 -25.02 -0.67 -13.00
CA THR A 111 -25.90 0.00 -12.04
C THR A 111 -25.76 1.52 -12.14
N PRO A 112 -26.83 2.26 -12.50
CA PRO A 112 -26.77 3.71 -12.53
C PRO A 112 -26.48 4.28 -11.14
N ALA A 113 -25.60 5.29 -11.08
CA ALA A 113 -25.33 6.01 -9.84
C ALA A 113 -26.66 6.56 -9.28
N ALA A 114 -27.01 6.15 -8.06
CA ALA A 114 -28.22 6.61 -7.40
C ALA A 114 -28.29 8.15 -7.46
N SER A 115 -29.43 8.67 -7.91
CA SER A 115 -29.67 10.12 -7.96
C SER A 115 -29.51 10.71 -6.55
N PRO A 116 -28.93 11.91 -6.40
CA PRO A 116 -28.84 12.57 -5.11
C PRO A 116 -30.24 13.09 -4.73
N GLY A 117 -31.06 12.25 -4.09
CA GLY A 117 -32.49 12.58 -3.94
C GLY A 117 -33.28 12.01 -2.77
N GLU A 118 -32.90 10.91 -2.12
CA GLU A 118 -33.68 10.39 -0.98
C GLU A 118 -32.95 10.61 0.35
N ALA A 119 -33.33 11.71 1.01
CA ALA A 119 -32.89 12.09 2.33
C ALA A 119 -33.35 11.05 3.37
N GLY A 120 -32.40 10.51 4.15
CA GLY A 120 -32.67 9.89 5.46
C GLY A 120 -32.20 8.44 5.65
N GLY A 121 -31.79 7.73 4.59
CA GLY A 121 -31.25 6.37 4.70
C GLY A 121 -29.72 6.35 4.83
N PRO A 122 -29.11 5.29 5.42
CA PRO A 122 -27.68 5.05 5.27
C PRO A 122 -27.34 4.96 3.77
N PRO A 123 -26.16 5.44 3.33
CA PRO A 123 -25.80 5.44 1.92
C PRO A 123 -25.91 4.01 1.37
N PRO A 124 -26.55 3.82 0.20
CA PRO A 124 -26.71 2.49 -0.38
C PRO A 124 -25.34 1.83 -0.59
N LEU A 125 -25.26 0.54 -0.28
CA LEU A 125 -24.04 -0.25 -0.50
C LEU A 125 -23.68 -0.18 -1.98
N ARG A 126 -22.38 -0.03 -2.25
CA ARG A 126 -21.93 0.02 -3.64
C ARG A 126 -22.24 -1.30 -4.35
N PRO A 127 -22.60 -1.24 -5.64
CA PRO A 127 -22.96 -2.41 -6.45
C PRO A 127 -21.81 -3.40 -6.64
N ASP A 128 -20.56 -2.93 -6.50
CA ASP A 128 -19.31 -3.68 -6.55
C ASP A 128 -18.80 -4.11 -5.17
N ALA A 129 -19.57 -3.89 -4.09
CA ALA A 129 -19.19 -4.28 -2.74
C ALA A 129 -19.22 -5.81 -2.57
N LEU A 130 -18.13 -6.36 -2.03
CA LEU A 130 -18.03 -7.78 -1.70
C LEU A 130 -18.65 -8.07 -0.33
N SER A 131 -19.26 -9.24 -0.17
CA SER A 131 -19.67 -9.72 1.15
C SER A 131 -18.45 -10.12 2.00
N ILE A 132 -18.58 -10.14 3.33
CA ILE A 132 -17.49 -10.52 4.25
C ILE A 132 -16.88 -11.89 3.91
N ALA A 133 -17.72 -12.86 3.51
CA ALA A 133 -17.26 -14.18 3.10
C ALA A 133 -16.48 -14.15 1.76
N GLN A 134 -16.92 -13.31 0.82
CA GLN A 134 -16.22 -13.09 -0.45
C GLN A 134 -14.88 -12.38 -0.20
N GLU A 135 -14.85 -11.35 0.65
CA GLU A 135 -13.60 -10.67 1.04
C GLU A 135 -12.59 -11.66 1.64
N GLY A 136 -13.03 -12.52 2.57
CA GLY A 136 -12.17 -13.55 3.15
C GLY A 136 -11.62 -14.53 2.12
N THR A 137 -12.44 -14.92 1.14
CA THR A 137 -12.02 -15.78 0.02
C THR A 137 -10.99 -15.08 -0.86
N VAL A 138 -11.21 -13.81 -1.21
CA VAL A 138 -10.29 -13.00 -2.02
C VAL A 138 -8.96 -12.78 -1.30
N GLN A 139 -8.99 -12.49 0.00
CA GLN A 139 -7.77 -12.37 0.82
C GLN A 139 -6.99 -13.68 0.85
N ALA A 140 -7.66 -14.82 1.02
CA ALA A 140 -7.01 -16.13 1.02
C ALA A 140 -6.42 -16.47 -0.36
N ALA A 141 -7.14 -16.14 -1.44
CA ALA A 141 -6.65 -16.29 -2.81
C ALA A 141 -5.44 -15.39 -3.11
N ALA A 142 -5.46 -14.14 -2.65
CA ALA A 142 -4.33 -13.22 -2.76
C ALA A 142 -3.12 -13.74 -1.96
N GLN A 143 -3.33 -14.26 -0.74
CA GLN A 143 -2.28 -14.91 0.04
C GLN A 143 -1.68 -16.10 -0.68
N LEU A 144 -2.50 -16.97 -1.28
CA LEU A 144 -2.04 -18.11 -2.07
C LEU A 144 -1.20 -17.64 -3.27
N ALA A 145 -1.70 -16.67 -4.03
CA ALA A 145 -1.01 -16.10 -5.18
C ALA A 145 0.33 -15.47 -4.79
N VAL A 146 0.41 -14.77 -3.67
CA VAL A 146 1.67 -14.18 -3.17
C VAL A 146 2.62 -15.26 -2.64
N ALA A 147 2.10 -16.24 -1.88
CA ALA A 147 2.90 -17.30 -1.28
C ALA A 147 3.52 -18.25 -2.30
N LEU A 148 2.83 -18.50 -3.42
CA LEU A 148 3.27 -19.45 -4.45
C LEU A 148 3.76 -18.78 -5.74
N GLY A 149 3.27 -17.57 -6.05
CA GLY A 149 3.55 -16.84 -7.29
C GLY A 149 4.55 -15.68 -7.15
N LEU A 150 4.78 -15.14 -5.95
CA LEU A 150 5.74 -14.05 -5.71
C LEU A 150 6.91 -14.53 -4.86
N ARG A 151 6.66 -14.84 -3.59
CA ARG A 151 7.69 -15.12 -2.57
C ARG A 151 8.73 -16.17 -2.99
N PRO A 152 8.37 -17.28 -3.66
CA PRO A 152 9.36 -18.29 -4.07
C PRO A 152 10.36 -17.78 -5.13
N TYR A 153 10.02 -16.72 -5.85
CA TYR A 153 10.84 -16.14 -6.92
C TYR A 153 11.56 -14.86 -6.50
N LEU A 154 11.40 -14.44 -5.24
CA LEU A 154 12.16 -13.32 -4.67
C LEU A 154 13.54 -13.78 -4.22
N LEU A 155 14.55 -12.95 -4.47
CA LEU A 155 15.92 -13.21 -4.07
C LEU A 155 16.04 -13.21 -2.52
N PRO A 156 16.97 -14.00 -1.96
CA PRO A 156 17.22 -13.98 -0.53
C PRO A 156 17.47 -12.56 0.00
N GLY A 157 16.77 -12.20 1.07
CA GLY A 157 16.84 -10.87 1.69
C GLY A 157 15.94 -9.79 1.07
N VAL A 158 15.27 -10.05 -0.06
CA VAL A 158 14.33 -9.10 -0.68
C VAL A 158 12.92 -9.18 -0.05
N ALA A 159 12.57 -10.34 0.51
CA ALA A 159 11.33 -10.57 1.25
C ALA A 159 11.59 -11.52 2.44
N PRO A 160 10.67 -11.60 3.42
CA PRO A 160 10.73 -12.62 4.46
C PRO A 160 10.87 -14.02 3.83
N PRO A 161 11.88 -14.83 4.22
CA PRO A 161 12.09 -16.13 3.62
C PRO A 161 10.90 -17.03 3.94
N PRO A 162 10.34 -17.78 2.97
CA PRO A 162 9.58 -18.98 3.30
C PRO A 162 10.55 -20.04 3.82
N ARG A 163 10.05 -20.88 4.73
CA ARG A 163 10.88 -21.57 5.73
C ARG A 163 12.08 -22.36 5.22
N ASP A 164 12.11 -22.96 4.02
CA ASP A 164 13.28 -23.82 3.69
C ASP A 164 13.73 -23.90 2.20
N LYS A 165 13.03 -23.28 1.22
CA LYS A 165 13.27 -23.59 -0.22
C LYS A 165 13.20 -22.45 -1.25
N ALA A 166 12.86 -21.20 -0.88
CA ALA A 166 12.69 -20.11 -1.87
C ALA A 166 13.95 -19.78 -2.68
N GLY A 167 15.13 -19.84 -2.07
CA GLY A 167 16.37 -19.49 -2.76
C GLY A 167 16.67 -20.38 -3.97
N LEU A 168 16.14 -21.62 -3.99
CA LEU A 168 16.33 -22.58 -5.09
C LEU A 168 15.40 -22.28 -6.27
N LEU A 169 14.19 -21.78 -6.01
CA LEU A 169 13.21 -21.45 -7.04
C LEU A 169 13.52 -20.09 -7.69
N ALA A 170 14.00 -19.12 -6.91
CA ALA A 170 14.50 -17.83 -7.43
C ALA A 170 15.72 -17.99 -8.36
N ALA A 171 16.44 -19.10 -8.28
CA ALA A 171 17.57 -19.42 -9.15
C ALA A 171 17.16 -20.05 -10.49
N GLN A 172 15.89 -20.41 -10.68
CA GLN A 172 15.41 -21.01 -11.94
C GLN A 172 15.42 -19.99 -13.09
N PRO A 173 15.68 -20.43 -14.34
CA PRO A 173 15.72 -19.54 -15.49
C PRO A 173 14.37 -18.88 -15.80
N GLU A 174 13.26 -19.46 -15.34
CA GLU A 174 11.89 -18.94 -15.54
C GLU A 174 11.43 -18.00 -14.42
N ALA A 175 12.15 -17.94 -13.31
CA ALA A 175 11.81 -17.14 -12.13
C ALA A 175 11.49 -15.66 -12.45
N PRO A 176 12.28 -14.91 -13.25
CA PRO A 176 11.96 -13.52 -13.54
C PRO A 176 10.68 -13.35 -14.36
N ARG A 177 10.38 -14.29 -15.27
CA ARG A 177 9.16 -14.26 -16.10
C ARG A 177 7.91 -14.59 -15.27
N ARG A 178 8.00 -15.60 -14.40
CA ARG A 178 6.93 -15.97 -13.47
C ARG A 178 6.64 -14.83 -12.48
N LEU A 179 7.70 -14.22 -11.93
CA LEU A 179 7.57 -13.07 -11.04
C LEU A 179 6.94 -11.86 -11.76
N LEU A 180 7.37 -11.57 -13.01
CA LEU A 180 6.76 -10.50 -13.81
C LEU A 180 5.27 -10.77 -14.02
N ALA A 181 4.89 -11.97 -14.47
CA ALA A 181 3.50 -12.32 -14.72
C ALA A 181 2.62 -12.17 -13.46
N ALA A 182 3.13 -12.63 -12.31
CA ALA A 182 2.41 -12.53 -11.04
C ALA A 182 2.30 -11.09 -10.53
N CYS A 183 3.39 -10.30 -10.60
CA CYS A 183 3.38 -8.89 -10.25
C CYS A 183 2.42 -8.09 -11.15
N SER A 184 2.48 -8.26 -12.47
CA SER A 184 1.60 -7.56 -13.41
C SER A 184 0.13 -7.88 -13.15
N ALA A 185 -0.20 -9.15 -12.92
CA ALA A 185 -1.56 -9.56 -12.60
C ALA A 185 -2.05 -8.96 -11.27
N LEU A 186 -1.24 -8.98 -10.21
CA LEU A 186 -1.63 -8.38 -8.93
C LEU A 186 -1.76 -6.85 -9.01
N VAL A 187 -0.88 -6.18 -9.74
CA VAL A 187 -0.99 -4.73 -10.00
C VAL A 187 -2.31 -4.44 -10.73
N GLU A 188 -2.61 -5.19 -11.78
CA GLU A 188 -3.86 -5.05 -12.53
C GLU A 188 -5.08 -5.28 -11.63
N VAL A 189 -5.09 -6.35 -10.83
CA VAL A 189 -6.19 -6.61 -9.88
C VAL A 189 -6.34 -5.47 -8.86
N ALA A 190 -5.23 -4.92 -8.38
CA ALA A 190 -5.21 -3.85 -7.39
C ALA A 190 -5.66 -2.48 -7.93
N GLU A 191 -5.87 -2.32 -9.25
CA GLU A 191 -6.47 -1.11 -9.82
C GLU A 191 -7.93 -0.94 -9.42
N HIS A 192 -8.65 -2.04 -9.13
CA HIS A 192 -10.01 -1.97 -8.63
C HIS A 192 -10.00 -1.61 -7.14
N PRO A 193 -10.76 -0.61 -6.67
CA PRO A 193 -10.66 -0.09 -5.30
C PRO A 193 -10.91 -1.15 -4.22
N GLU A 194 -11.95 -1.97 -4.35
CA GLU A 194 -12.26 -3.02 -3.35
C GLU A 194 -11.19 -4.13 -3.32
N LEU A 195 -10.72 -4.59 -4.49
CA LEU A 195 -9.69 -5.63 -4.56
C LEU A 195 -8.33 -5.08 -4.12
N GLY A 196 -7.99 -3.87 -4.53
CA GLY A 196 -6.80 -3.14 -4.11
C GLY A 196 -6.74 -2.96 -2.60
N ARG A 197 -7.85 -2.60 -1.95
CA ARG A 197 -7.93 -2.54 -0.48
C ARG A 197 -7.57 -3.88 0.18
N LEU A 198 -8.13 -4.98 -0.32
CA LEU A 198 -7.91 -6.31 0.26
C LEU A 198 -6.48 -6.83 0.03
N ILE A 199 -5.89 -6.52 -1.12
CA ILE A 199 -4.54 -6.99 -1.50
C ILE A 199 -3.46 -6.12 -0.86
N LEU A 200 -3.53 -4.79 -1.04
CA LEU A 200 -2.45 -3.87 -0.68
C LEU A 200 -2.29 -3.73 0.84
N VAL A 201 -3.36 -3.86 1.63
CA VAL A 201 -3.26 -3.80 3.10
C VAL A 201 -2.33 -4.89 3.66
N ARG A 202 -2.25 -6.06 3.01
CA ARG A 202 -1.48 -7.22 3.53
C ARG A 202 -0.26 -7.60 2.68
N HIS A 203 -0.27 -7.24 1.41
CA HIS A 203 0.69 -7.72 0.42
C HIS A 203 1.42 -6.60 -0.33
N LEU A 204 1.27 -5.34 0.10
CA LEU A 204 2.01 -4.22 -0.48
C LEU A 204 3.52 -4.47 -0.42
N GLY A 205 4.07 -4.84 0.74
CA GLY A 205 5.50 -5.11 0.89
C GLY A 205 6.01 -6.18 -0.07
N ASP A 206 5.29 -7.31 -0.21
CA ASP A 206 5.64 -8.39 -1.14
C ASP A 206 5.62 -7.90 -2.60
N LEU A 207 4.64 -7.08 -2.98
CA LEU A 207 4.50 -6.53 -4.33
C LEU A 207 5.56 -5.47 -4.64
N LEU A 208 5.85 -4.57 -3.70
CA LEU A 208 6.93 -3.58 -3.81
C LEU A 208 8.28 -4.30 -3.97
N ALA A 209 8.51 -5.36 -3.20
CA ALA A 209 9.72 -6.17 -3.29
C ALA A 209 9.89 -6.83 -4.67
N GLY A 210 8.81 -7.42 -5.21
CA GLY A 210 8.80 -8.01 -6.54
C GLY A 210 9.08 -7.00 -7.64
N LEU A 211 8.38 -5.87 -7.65
CA LEU A 211 8.58 -4.80 -8.64
C LEU A 211 9.97 -4.17 -8.52
N ALA A 212 10.48 -3.97 -7.30
CA ALA A 212 11.82 -3.49 -7.05
C ALA A 212 12.88 -4.46 -7.61
N GLN A 213 12.72 -5.77 -7.39
CA GLN A 213 13.62 -6.78 -7.95
C GLN A 213 13.58 -6.79 -9.48
N LEU A 214 12.40 -6.75 -10.10
CA LEU A 214 12.28 -6.76 -11.55
C LEU A 214 12.87 -5.50 -12.19
N GLY A 215 12.61 -4.32 -11.61
CA GLY A 215 13.00 -3.03 -12.16
C GLY A 215 14.44 -2.61 -11.86
N PHE A 216 14.97 -2.94 -10.68
CA PHE A 216 16.22 -2.35 -10.16
C PHE A 216 17.28 -3.37 -9.73
N CYS A 217 16.99 -4.67 -9.69
CA CYS A 217 18.01 -5.66 -9.36
C CYS A 217 19.14 -5.59 -10.40
N PRO A 218 20.40 -5.39 -9.98
CA PRO A 218 21.53 -5.39 -10.90
C PRO A 218 21.62 -6.75 -11.57
N ALA A 219 21.80 -6.77 -12.89
CA ALA A 219 22.06 -8.00 -13.62
C ALA A 219 23.31 -8.66 -13.02
N ARG A 220 23.22 -9.94 -12.65
CA ARG A 220 24.39 -10.72 -12.26
C ARG A 220 25.34 -10.65 -13.46
N LYS A 221 26.52 -10.04 -13.30
CA LYS A 221 27.55 -10.02 -14.36
C LYS A 221 27.79 -11.47 -14.74
N ALA A 222 27.27 -11.89 -15.89
CA ALA A 222 27.46 -13.25 -16.37
C ALA A 222 28.96 -13.45 -16.48
N GLN A 223 29.50 -14.42 -15.74
CA GLN A 223 30.82 -14.92 -16.05
C GLN A 223 30.81 -15.37 -17.50
N VAL A 224 31.86 -14.97 -18.20
CA VAL A 224 32.19 -15.25 -19.59
C VAL A 224 31.70 -16.64 -20.03
N GLY A 225 30.84 -16.67 -21.06
CA GLY A 225 30.52 -17.90 -21.80
C GLY A 225 29.04 -18.12 -22.11
N ALA A 226 28.72 -18.05 -23.41
CA ALA A 226 27.62 -18.72 -24.11
C ALA A 226 26.15 -18.34 -23.79
N GLU A 227 25.51 -17.72 -24.79
CA GLU A 227 24.12 -17.98 -25.23
C GLU A 227 22.93 -17.73 -24.29
N MET A 228 23.09 -16.98 -23.19
CA MET A 228 22.00 -16.65 -22.26
C MET A 228 21.37 -15.26 -22.50
N GLN A 229 21.17 -14.83 -23.75
CA GLN A 229 20.49 -13.55 -24.04
C GLN A 229 18.97 -13.71 -24.28
N VAL A 230 18.44 -14.95 -24.32
CA VAL A 230 17.05 -15.22 -24.77
C VAL A 230 16.02 -15.39 -23.63
N ARG A 231 16.42 -15.40 -22.35
CA ARG A 231 15.49 -15.54 -21.21
C ARG A 231 15.52 -14.40 -20.18
N GLY A 232 16.10 -13.26 -20.54
CA GLY A 232 16.08 -12.04 -19.72
C GLY A 232 14.75 -11.28 -19.82
N LEU A 233 14.50 -10.41 -18.84
CA LEU A 233 13.50 -9.34 -18.95
C LEU A 233 13.98 -8.28 -19.92
N THR A 234 13.10 -7.79 -20.79
CA THR A 234 13.40 -6.68 -21.70
C THR A 234 13.55 -5.37 -20.92
N GLU A 235 14.20 -4.38 -21.51
CA GLU A 235 14.29 -3.05 -20.90
C GLU A 235 12.91 -2.39 -20.75
N GLY A 236 12.00 -2.61 -21.71
CA GLY A 236 10.61 -2.16 -21.63
C GLY A 236 9.85 -2.77 -20.44
N GLU A 237 9.99 -4.08 -20.22
CA GLU A 237 9.39 -4.76 -19.05
C GLU A 237 9.94 -4.21 -17.73
N ARG A 238 11.25 -3.94 -17.67
CA ARG A 238 11.89 -3.33 -16.50
C ARG A 238 11.38 -1.92 -16.23
N SER A 239 11.27 -1.10 -17.27
CA SER A 239 10.72 0.26 -17.16
C SER A 239 9.26 0.24 -16.71
N SER A 240 8.44 -0.65 -17.28
CA SER A 240 7.06 -0.85 -16.84
C SER A 240 6.97 -1.26 -15.35
N CYS A 241 7.88 -2.12 -14.86
CA CYS A 241 7.94 -2.44 -13.43
C CYS A 241 8.30 -1.23 -12.56
N LYS A 242 9.19 -0.34 -13.02
CA LYS A 242 9.55 0.90 -12.31
C LYS A 242 8.35 1.86 -12.24
N GLU A 243 7.62 2.00 -13.34
CA GLU A 243 6.41 2.82 -13.42
C GLU A 243 5.30 2.27 -12.53
N ALA A 244 5.05 0.96 -12.57
CA ALA A 244 4.09 0.30 -11.70
C ALA A 244 4.45 0.48 -10.22
N LEU A 245 5.74 0.37 -9.87
CA LEU A 245 6.23 0.64 -8.52
C LEU A 245 5.89 2.07 -8.09
N GLN A 246 6.22 3.08 -8.89
CA GLN A 246 5.91 4.48 -8.56
C GLN A 246 4.40 4.73 -8.49
N GLY A 247 3.63 4.18 -9.43
CA GLY A 247 2.18 4.29 -9.45
C GLY A 247 1.52 3.74 -8.17
N LEU A 248 2.02 2.61 -7.63
CA LEU A 248 1.55 2.10 -6.34
C LEU A 248 1.94 3.01 -5.18
N LEU A 249 3.19 3.47 -5.13
CA LEU A 249 3.67 4.36 -4.07
C LEU A 249 2.88 5.68 -4.01
N ASP A 250 2.40 6.18 -5.15
CA ASP A 250 1.64 7.42 -5.26
C ASP A 250 0.14 7.25 -4.94
N LYS A 251 -0.43 6.07 -5.18
CA LYS A 251 -1.86 5.78 -4.93
C LYS A 251 -2.15 5.32 -3.51
N VAL A 252 -1.20 4.64 -2.87
CA VAL A 252 -1.40 4.03 -1.54
C VAL A 252 -1.18 5.05 -0.43
N TYR A 253 -1.93 4.88 0.66
CA TYR A 253 -1.79 5.67 1.88
C TYR A 253 -0.32 5.75 2.34
N GLN A 254 0.22 6.97 2.38
CA GLN A 254 1.66 7.21 2.52
C GLN A 254 2.28 6.61 3.80
N PRO A 255 1.62 6.63 4.98
CA PRO A 255 2.13 5.95 6.17
C PRO A 255 2.35 4.44 5.97
N LEU A 256 1.43 3.76 5.26
CA LEU A 256 1.57 2.34 4.95
C LEU A 256 2.76 2.11 4.01
N VAL A 257 2.94 2.99 3.00
CA VAL A 257 4.11 2.96 2.12
C VAL A 257 5.41 3.11 2.90
N VAL A 258 5.48 4.07 3.82
CA VAL A 258 6.67 4.29 4.66
C VAL A 258 6.95 3.05 5.52
N GLN A 259 5.92 2.47 6.14
CA GLN A 259 6.05 1.25 6.94
C GLN A 259 6.64 0.10 6.12
N GLU A 260 6.07 -0.20 4.95
CA GLU A 260 6.55 -1.29 4.09
C GLU A 260 7.96 -1.03 3.56
N LEU A 261 8.29 0.20 3.16
CA LEU A 261 9.65 0.55 2.71
C LEU A 261 10.69 0.42 3.83
N LEU A 262 10.35 0.77 5.08
CA LEU A 262 11.21 0.58 6.24
C LEU A 262 11.42 -0.91 6.56
N LEU A 263 10.37 -1.72 6.41
CA LEU A 263 10.45 -3.18 6.57
C LEU A 263 11.36 -3.79 5.49
N LEU A 264 11.22 -3.38 4.23
CA LEU A 264 12.05 -3.84 3.11
C LEU A 264 13.51 -3.39 3.21
N GLN A 265 13.77 -2.19 3.75
CA GLN A 265 15.13 -1.71 4.01
C GLN A 265 15.83 -2.52 5.11
N GLY A 266 15.06 -3.22 5.97
CA GLY A 266 15.57 -3.99 7.11
C GLY A 266 15.76 -3.13 8.38
N GLY A 267 15.08 -1.98 8.49
CA GLY A 267 15.26 -1.00 9.56
C GLY A 267 14.55 -1.31 10.87
N ALA A 268 13.58 -2.22 10.88
CA ALA A 268 12.96 -2.66 12.13
C ALA A 268 13.93 -3.59 12.87
N LYS A 269 14.49 -3.13 14.00
CA LYS A 269 15.19 -3.99 14.96
C LYS A 269 14.22 -5.09 15.40
N ARG A 270 14.30 -6.23 14.73
CA ARG A 270 13.47 -7.39 15.05
C ARG A 270 13.82 -7.83 16.46
N GLN A 271 12.79 -7.98 17.28
CA GLN A 271 12.96 -8.51 18.63
C GLN A 271 13.70 -9.86 18.55
N LYS A 272 14.62 -10.05 19.50
CA LYS A 272 15.71 -11.06 19.58
C LYS A 272 15.33 -12.56 19.49
N LYS A 273 14.21 -12.96 18.86
CA LYS A 273 13.73 -14.36 18.88
C LYS A 273 13.42 -15.01 17.52
N GLU A 274 13.62 -14.34 16.39
CA GLU A 274 13.52 -15.00 15.08
C GLU A 274 14.91 -15.24 14.48
N PRO A 275 15.35 -16.51 14.36
CA PRO A 275 16.57 -16.83 13.66
C PRO A 275 16.33 -16.68 12.14
N CYS A 276 17.38 -16.34 11.40
CA CYS A 276 17.48 -16.55 9.94
C CYS A 276 16.77 -15.53 9.01
N MET A 277 17.10 -14.23 9.07
CA MET A 277 17.00 -13.40 7.86
C MET A 277 18.35 -12.87 7.44
N ALA A 278 18.74 -13.16 6.19
CA ALA A 278 19.82 -12.46 5.54
C ALA A 278 19.47 -10.96 5.47
N PRO A 279 20.43 -10.05 5.70
CA PRO A 279 20.19 -8.62 5.57
C PRO A 279 19.71 -8.30 4.15
N ALA A 280 18.84 -7.28 4.03
CA ALA A 280 18.38 -6.82 2.73
C ALA A 280 19.60 -6.43 1.85
N PRO A 281 19.63 -6.81 0.56
CA PRO A 281 20.74 -6.49 -0.31
C PRO A 281 21.01 -4.97 -0.38
N ALA A 282 22.28 -4.58 -0.49
CA ALA A 282 22.67 -3.16 -0.50
C ALA A 282 22.03 -2.34 -1.64
N TRP A 283 21.68 -2.96 -2.77
CA TRP A 283 20.93 -2.29 -3.85
C TRP A 283 19.50 -1.96 -3.42
N LEU A 284 18.84 -2.87 -2.70
CA LEU A 284 17.46 -2.70 -2.21
C LEU A 284 17.43 -1.69 -1.07
N GLN A 285 18.37 -1.77 -0.13
CA GLN A 285 18.49 -0.80 0.95
C GLN A 285 18.67 0.62 0.42
N ARG A 286 19.53 0.80 -0.59
CA ARG A 286 19.69 2.09 -1.26
C ARG A 286 18.39 2.52 -1.92
N LEU A 287 17.75 1.66 -2.72
CA LEU A 287 16.49 2.00 -3.39
C LEU A 287 15.40 2.44 -2.40
N CYS A 288 15.15 1.65 -1.35
CA CYS A 288 14.19 1.98 -0.30
C CYS A 288 14.55 3.32 0.37
N GLY A 289 15.83 3.57 0.66
CA GLY A 289 16.29 4.85 1.20
C GLY A 289 16.02 6.05 0.26
N HIS A 290 16.20 5.89 -1.05
CA HIS A 290 15.87 6.93 -2.03
C HIS A 290 14.36 7.19 -2.07
N LEU A 291 13.54 6.12 -2.10
CA LEU A 291 12.08 6.23 -2.12
C LEU A 291 11.54 6.87 -0.83
N LEU A 292 12.04 6.46 0.33
CA LEU A 292 11.70 7.03 1.64
C LEU A 292 12.04 8.52 1.72
N SER A 293 13.23 8.92 1.25
CA SER A 293 13.63 10.32 1.22
C SER A 293 12.71 11.15 0.32
N GLY A 294 12.36 10.62 -0.86
CA GLY A 294 11.38 11.25 -1.74
C GLY A 294 9.99 11.36 -1.12
N ARG A 295 9.57 10.41 -0.26
CA ARG A 295 8.30 10.51 0.48
C ARG A 295 8.38 11.53 1.62
N LEU A 296 9.50 11.61 2.32
CA LEU A 296 9.71 12.54 3.44
C LEU A 296 9.63 14.00 2.97
N LEU A 297 10.20 14.30 1.79
CA LEU A 297 10.26 15.65 1.23
C LEU A 297 8.93 16.16 0.64
N ARG A 298 7.93 15.30 0.44
CA ARG A 298 6.61 15.71 -0.03
C ARG A 298 5.86 16.53 1.03
N PRO A 299 4.90 17.38 0.64
CA PRO A 299 4.02 18.05 1.60
C PRO A 299 3.28 17.01 2.45
N GLY A 300 3.33 17.15 3.78
CA GLY A 300 2.77 16.17 4.72
C GLY A 300 3.63 14.90 4.89
N GLY A 301 4.79 14.81 4.23
CA GLY A 301 5.69 13.66 4.30
C GLY A 301 6.22 13.40 5.72
N VAL A 302 6.52 14.44 6.49
CA VAL A 302 6.93 14.31 7.89
C VAL A 302 5.84 13.64 8.73
N GLN A 303 4.58 14.07 8.57
CA GLN A 303 3.44 13.46 9.25
C GLN A 303 3.29 12.00 8.84
N ALA A 304 3.44 11.70 7.55
CA ALA A 304 3.32 10.33 7.06
C ALA A 304 4.40 9.40 7.63
N VAL A 305 5.62 9.91 7.80
CA VAL A 305 6.72 9.16 8.43
C VAL A 305 6.45 8.91 9.91
N ILE A 306 6.00 9.93 10.64
CA ILE A 306 5.64 9.80 12.06
C ILE A 306 4.54 8.75 12.21
N ARG A 307 3.48 8.82 11.41
CA ARG A 307 2.39 7.84 11.39
C ARG A 307 2.89 6.44 11.03
N GLY A 308 3.66 6.28 9.96
CA GLY A 308 4.15 4.96 9.53
C GLY A 308 5.03 4.27 10.59
N ILE A 309 5.81 5.03 11.36
CA ILE A 309 6.69 4.47 12.40
C ILE A 309 5.94 4.22 13.72
N LEU A 310 4.99 5.09 14.07
CA LEU A 310 4.30 5.03 15.36
C LEU A 310 2.99 4.24 15.32
N GLU A 311 2.21 4.33 14.23
CA GLU A 311 0.96 3.57 14.01
C GLU A 311 1.26 2.11 13.60
N GLY A 312 2.36 1.85 12.90
CA GLY A 312 2.76 0.52 12.43
C GLY A 312 3.24 -0.45 13.51
N ALA A 313 3.36 0.01 14.76
CA ALA A 313 3.71 -0.81 15.92
C ALA A 313 2.47 -1.54 16.48
N GLY A 314 1.86 -2.41 15.68
CA GLY A 314 0.85 -3.36 16.14
C GLY A 314 -0.57 -2.80 16.24
N ALA A 315 -1.28 -2.81 15.12
CA ALA A 315 -2.74 -2.94 15.15
C ALA A 315 -3.08 -4.24 15.91
N GLY A 316 -3.37 -4.11 17.21
CA GLY A 316 -3.65 -5.24 18.11
C GLY A 316 -3.10 -5.12 19.53
N ALA A 317 -2.34 -4.08 19.88
CA ALA A 317 -2.05 -3.82 21.28
C ALA A 317 -3.23 -3.09 21.91
N VAL A 318 -4.06 -3.85 22.64
CA VAL A 318 -4.88 -3.35 23.74
C VAL A 318 -4.10 -2.24 24.43
N ALA A 319 -4.70 -1.06 24.56
CA ALA A 319 -4.14 0.10 25.23
C ALA A 319 -3.70 -0.29 26.66
N GLY A 320 -2.47 -0.76 26.78
CA GLY A 320 -1.83 -1.04 28.03
C GLY A 320 -1.31 0.29 28.56
N SER A 321 -1.96 0.82 29.59
CA SER A 321 -1.51 1.97 30.38
C SER A 321 -0.25 1.62 31.20
N SER A 322 0.79 1.10 30.54
CA SER A 322 2.06 0.73 31.16
C SER A 322 3.13 1.78 30.83
N ALA A 323 3.94 2.12 31.82
CA ALA A 323 5.11 2.99 31.67
C ALA A 323 6.09 2.47 30.59
N GLU A 324 6.12 1.15 30.35
CA GLU A 324 6.95 0.53 29.30
C GLU A 324 6.44 0.85 27.89
N ALA A 325 5.12 0.93 27.68
CA ALA A 325 4.54 1.34 26.40
C ALA A 325 4.85 2.83 26.12
N ALA A 326 4.70 3.68 27.14
CA ALA A 326 5.05 5.09 27.03
C ALA A 326 6.55 5.33 26.80
N ALA A 327 7.42 4.53 27.40
CA ALA A 327 8.87 4.57 27.20
C ALA A 327 9.28 4.09 25.80
N ALA A 328 8.63 3.02 25.29
CA ALA A 328 8.82 2.56 23.92
C ALA A 328 8.38 3.62 22.90
N ASP A 329 7.28 4.32 23.15
CA ASP A 329 6.80 5.39 22.27
C ASP A 329 7.71 6.63 22.28
N TRP A 330 8.29 6.99 23.43
CA TRP A 330 9.32 8.03 23.50
C TRP A 330 10.56 7.65 22.66
N GLN A 331 11.05 6.41 22.78
CA GLN A 331 12.21 5.96 22.00
C GLN A 331 11.94 5.95 20.49
N LYS A 332 10.72 5.60 20.07
CA LYS A 332 10.33 5.71 18.66
C LYS A 332 10.29 7.18 18.23
N CYS A 333 9.71 8.08 19.02
CA CYS A 333 9.69 9.53 18.72
C CYS A 333 11.12 10.09 18.56
N GLU A 334 12.03 9.70 19.46
CA GLU A 334 13.45 10.10 19.40
C GLU A 334 14.15 9.52 18.15
N ALA A 335 13.82 8.30 17.75
CA ALA A 335 14.32 7.71 16.51
C ALA A 335 13.83 8.49 15.28
N VAL A 336 12.55 8.88 15.24
CA VAL A 336 12.02 9.74 14.18
C VAL A 336 12.72 11.10 14.20
N ALA A 337 12.92 11.70 15.37
CA ALA A 337 13.60 12.98 15.49
C ALA A 337 15.02 12.95 14.90
N LYS A 338 15.77 11.86 15.16
CA LYS A 338 17.09 11.63 14.57
C LYS A 338 17.06 11.43 13.05
N ILE A 339 16.04 10.74 12.53
CA ILE A 339 15.84 10.61 11.08
C ILE A 339 15.59 12.00 10.47
N LEU A 340 14.71 12.81 11.07
CA LEU A 340 14.37 14.14 10.57
C LEU A 340 15.53 15.14 10.68
N SER A 341 16.34 15.04 11.73
CA SER A 341 17.49 15.94 11.91
C SER A 341 18.69 15.55 11.05
N SER A 342 18.74 14.32 10.54
CA SER A 342 19.80 13.85 9.66
C SER A 342 19.48 14.18 8.21
N CYS A 343 20.34 14.97 7.56
CA CYS A 343 20.20 15.29 6.14
C CYS A 343 20.42 14.02 5.29
N PRO A 344 19.45 13.60 4.46
CA PRO A 344 19.59 12.41 3.63
C PRO A 344 20.71 12.59 2.61
N GLN A 345 21.45 11.52 2.29
CA GLN A 345 22.56 11.59 1.31
C GLN A 345 22.10 12.01 -0.10
N GLN A 346 20.80 11.92 -0.39
CA GLN A 346 20.22 12.31 -1.67
C GLN A 346 19.89 13.81 -1.79
N SER A 347 19.92 14.58 -0.70
CA SER A 347 19.66 16.03 -0.78
C SER A 347 20.86 16.77 -1.39
N LEU A 348 20.61 17.66 -2.35
CA LEU A 348 21.65 18.47 -3.00
C LEU A 348 22.36 19.41 -2.01
N SER A 349 21.63 19.94 -1.03
CA SER A 349 22.20 20.77 0.04
C SER A 349 21.38 20.66 1.34
N LEU A 350 22.02 20.98 2.47
CA LEU A 350 21.36 21.08 3.77
C LEU A 350 20.30 22.19 3.79
N GLU A 351 20.52 23.28 3.05
CA GLU A 351 19.59 24.41 2.96
C GLU A 351 18.30 23.99 2.26
N ASP A 352 18.40 23.30 1.11
CA ASP A 352 17.22 22.83 0.35
C ASP A 352 16.40 21.82 1.14
N TYR A 353 17.07 20.99 1.95
CA TYR A 353 16.41 20.06 2.86
C TYR A 353 15.65 20.80 3.97
N CYS A 354 16.32 21.74 4.65
CA CYS A 354 15.71 22.54 5.72
C CYS A 354 14.51 23.35 5.22
N GLN A 355 14.57 23.92 4.01
CA GLN A 355 13.46 24.66 3.41
C GLN A 355 12.21 23.80 3.21
N GLN A 356 12.35 22.50 2.96
CA GLN A 356 11.22 21.59 2.74
C GLN A 356 10.70 20.94 4.03
N ILE A 357 11.58 20.67 4.99
CA ILE A 357 11.25 19.91 6.19
C ILE A 357 10.88 20.80 7.38
N CYS A 358 11.57 21.92 7.60
CA CYS A 358 11.33 22.80 8.74
C CYS A 358 9.88 23.33 8.79
N PRO A 359 9.25 23.79 7.68
CA PRO A 359 7.85 24.21 7.70
C PRO A 359 6.91 23.08 8.13
N GLN A 360 7.18 21.84 7.71
CA GLN A 360 6.38 20.68 8.10
C GLN A 360 6.54 20.35 9.58
N ILE A 361 7.75 20.48 10.14
CA ILE A 361 8.00 20.33 11.58
C ILE A 361 7.21 21.36 12.38
N LEU A 362 7.19 22.62 11.94
CA LEU A 362 6.43 23.69 12.60
C LEU A 362 4.92 23.41 12.56
N GLN A 363 4.42 22.89 11.44
CA GLN A 363 3.02 22.48 11.30
C GLN A 363 2.61 21.40 12.31
N LEU A 364 3.52 20.54 12.77
CA LEU A 364 3.20 19.50 13.75
C LEU A 364 2.67 20.06 15.08
N PHE A 365 3.14 21.24 15.50
CA PHE A 365 2.63 21.92 16.70
C PHE A 365 1.20 22.45 16.54
N LEU A 366 0.73 22.61 15.30
CA LEU A 366 -0.59 23.14 15.00
C LEU A 366 -1.64 22.03 14.78
N LEU A 367 -1.22 20.77 14.64
CA LEU A 367 -2.12 19.65 14.40
C LEU A 367 -2.91 19.28 15.67
N GLN A 368 -4.23 19.25 15.53
CA GLN A 368 -5.16 18.85 16.59
C GLN A 368 -5.68 17.42 16.40
N ASP A 369 -4.79 16.48 16.08
CA ASP A 369 -5.15 15.07 15.98
C ASP A 369 -5.35 14.46 17.37
N LYS A 370 -6.59 14.09 17.72
CA LYS A 370 -6.95 13.56 19.05
C LYS A 370 -6.13 12.32 19.47
N LEU A 371 -5.63 11.54 18.51
CA LEU A 371 -4.91 10.30 18.78
C LEU A 371 -3.39 10.50 18.78
N MET A 372 -2.89 11.36 17.90
CA MET A 372 -1.44 11.51 17.64
C MET A 372 -0.83 12.84 18.10
N MET A 373 -1.61 13.75 18.69
CA MET A 373 -1.17 15.10 19.07
C MET A 373 0.07 15.08 19.96
N HIS A 374 0.10 14.23 21.00
CA HIS A 374 1.25 14.13 21.90
C HIS A 374 2.51 13.62 21.19
N GLN A 375 2.38 12.65 20.28
CA GLN A 375 3.49 12.10 19.51
C GLN A 375 4.03 13.16 18.53
N PHE A 376 3.14 13.90 17.84
CA PHE A 376 3.54 14.99 16.94
C PHE A 376 4.31 16.07 17.68
N HIS A 377 3.82 16.53 18.84
CA HIS A 377 4.51 17.54 19.65
C HIS A 377 5.88 17.04 20.13
N ARG A 378 5.96 15.80 20.62
CA ARG A 378 7.22 15.21 21.08
C ARG A 378 8.25 15.10 19.98
N VAL A 379 7.86 14.58 18.81
CA VAL A 379 8.76 14.50 17.65
C VAL A 379 9.19 15.91 17.24
N ALA A 380 8.26 16.86 17.13
CA ALA A 380 8.59 18.23 16.73
C ALA A 380 9.60 18.88 17.70
N THR A 381 9.35 18.82 19.01
CA THR A 381 10.28 19.36 20.02
C THR A 381 11.64 18.67 19.97
N ALA A 382 11.67 17.33 19.88
CA ALA A 382 12.92 16.58 19.81
C ALA A 382 13.71 16.90 18.53
N THR A 383 13.04 17.03 17.38
CA THR A 383 13.66 17.41 16.12
C THR A 383 14.21 18.83 16.15
N VAL A 384 13.44 19.80 16.68
CA VAL A 384 13.92 21.19 16.83
C VAL A 384 15.17 21.23 17.70
N LEU A 385 15.17 20.50 18.83
CA LEU A 385 16.32 20.42 19.72
C LEU A 385 17.53 19.76 19.04
N ALA A 386 17.31 18.67 18.31
CA ALA A 386 18.38 17.97 17.59
C ALA A 386 18.98 18.84 16.48
N MET A 387 18.15 19.53 15.69
CA MET A 387 18.59 20.43 14.63
C MET A 387 19.31 21.67 15.20
N ALA A 388 18.85 22.24 16.31
CA ALA A 388 19.53 23.35 16.97
C ALA A 388 20.94 22.96 17.46
N ARG A 389 21.13 21.71 17.89
CA ARG A 389 22.44 21.19 18.31
C ARG A 389 23.35 20.84 17.14
N GLN A 390 22.81 20.25 16.07
CA GLN A 390 23.60 19.76 14.93
C GLN A 390 23.88 20.86 13.89
N HIS A 391 22.90 21.74 13.63
CA HIS A 391 22.92 22.74 12.57
C HIS A 391 22.34 24.08 13.06
N PRO A 392 23.03 24.79 13.97
CA PRO A 392 22.47 25.94 14.70
C PRO A 392 22.02 27.08 13.79
N GLN A 393 22.79 27.41 12.74
CA GLN A 393 22.45 28.49 11.80
C GLN A 393 21.16 28.22 11.02
N GLN A 394 20.97 26.96 10.59
CA GLN A 394 19.79 26.55 9.84
C GLN A 394 18.55 26.46 10.74
N ALA A 395 18.73 25.96 11.97
CA ALA A 395 17.67 25.92 12.97
C ALA A 395 17.22 27.31 13.39
N GLU A 396 18.15 28.27 13.54
CA GLU A 396 17.78 29.66 13.85
C GLU A 396 16.91 30.26 12.73
N LYS A 397 17.36 30.14 11.47
CA LYS A 397 16.70 30.71 10.30
C LYS A 397 15.32 30.10 10.04
N HIS A 398 15.23 28.77 10.05
CA HIS A 398 14.05 28.05 9.54
C HIS A 398 13.11 27.51 10.63
N LEU A 399 13.53 27.45 11.90
CA LEU A 399 12.70 26.95 13.01
C LEU A 399 12.48 28.03 14.07
N LEU A 400 13.56 28.55 14.69
CA LEU A 400 13.45 29.42 15.85
C LEU A 400 12.88 30.80 15.50
N ARG A 401 13.37 31.45 14.43
CA ARG A 401 12.81 32.73 13.98
C ARG A 401 11.31 32.63 13.68
N PRO A 402 10.83 31.67 12.84
CA PRO A 402 9.39 31.50 12.63
C PRO A 402 8.58 31.23 13.91
N LEU A 403 9.09 30.45 14.85
CA LEU A 403 8.43 30.18 16.13
C LEU A 403 8.31 31.42 17.02
N LEU A 404 9.35 32.25 17.04
CA LEU A 404 9.45 33.44 17.90
C LEU A 404 8.91 34.70 17.24
N GLU A 405 8.73 34.72 15.92
CA GLU A 405 8.25 35.85 15.13
C GLU A 405 7.00 36.53 15.72
N PRO A 406 5.95 35.78 16.15
CA PRO A 406 4.78 36.41 16.78
C PRO A 406 5.14 37.18 18.07
N LEU A 407 6.03 36.62 18.90
CA LEU A 407 6.49 37.25 20.15
C LEU A 407 7.38 38.47 19.88
N LEU A 408 8.26 38.38 18.87
CA LEU A 408 9.12 39.47 18.45
C LEU A 408 8.29 40.66 17.93
N ARG A 409 7.19 40.41 17.22
CA ARG A 409 6.25 41.48 16.80
C ARG A 409 5.58 42.16 17.99
N CYS A 410 5.20 41.39 19.03
CA CYS A 410 4.66 41.96 20.25
C CYS A 410 5.68 42.84 20.98
N LEU A 411 6.96 42.48 20.96
CA LEU A 411 8.05 43.26 21.57
C LEU A 411 8.42 44.50 20.73
N GLY A 412 8.44 44.38 19.40
CA GLY A 412 8.72 45.50 18.49
C GLY A 412 7.61 46.55 18.42
N GLY A 413 6.36 46.16 18.71
CA GLY A 413 5.21 47.07 18.81
C GLY A 413 5.22 47.99 20.05
N ALA A 414 6.05 47.69 21.05
CA ALA A 414 6.20 48.56 22.23
C ALA A 414 7.11 49.78 21.99
N GLY A 415 7.85 49.81 20.87
CA GLY A 415 8.83 50.86 20.56
C GLY A 415 8.35 51.99 19.65
N ASN A 416 7.21 51.84 18.97
CA ASN A 416 6.66 52.88 18.09
C ASN A 416 5.13 52.95 18.25
N GLY A 417 4.69 53.82 19.16
CA GLY A 417 3.35 54.43 19.17
C GLY A 417 2.16 53.48 19.00
N LEU A 418 1.76 52.79 20.05
CA LEU A 418 0.33 52.48 20.20
C LEU A 418 -0.41 53.80 20.46
N PRO A 419 -1.44 54.18 19.67
CA PRO A 419 -2.45 55.08 20.20
C PRO A 419 -3.12 54.38 21.39
N PRO A 420 -3.58 55.13 22.42
CA PRO A 420 -4.18 54.54 23.60
C PRO A 420 -5.43 53.73 23.22
N PRO A 421 -5.85 52.74 24.04
CA PRO A 421 -7.06 51.98 23.77
C PRO A 421 -8.27 52.89 23.87
N GLU A 422 -8.76 53.40 22.74
CA GLU A 422 -10.07 54.04 22.70
C GLU A 422 -11.16 52.97 22.86
N ARG A 423 -11.79 53.03 24.04
CA ARG A 423 -13.21 52.74 24.29
C ARG A 423 -13.68 51.30 24.12
N TRP A 424 -13.53 50.54 25.20
CA TRP A 424 -14.59 49.63 25.65
C TRP A 424 -15.36 50.30 26.81
N ALA A 425 -16.15 51.33 26.48
CA ALA A 425 -17.16 51.90 27.39
C ALA A 425 -18.25 52.66 26.63
N GLY A 426 -19.40 52.01 26.44
CA GLY A 426 -20.75 52.58 26.57
C GLY A 426 -21.23 53.67 25.61
N ARG A 427 -22.03 53.26 24.60
CA ARG A 427 -23.34 53.83 24.22
C ARG A 427 -23.85 53.11 22.96
N GLY A 428 -25.06 52.57 22.88
CA GLY A 428 -26.20 52.71 23.76
C GLY A 428 -27.21 51.60 23.51
N GLY A 429 -27.95 51.27 24.57
CA GLY A 429 -29.17 50.48 24.44
C GLY A 429 -30.16 51.20 23.52
N ARG A 430 -30.81 50.44 22.64
CA ARG A 430 -32.18 50.71 22.28
C ARG A 430 -33.05 49.65 22.92
N LYS A 431 -33.93 50.16 23.76
CA LYS A 431 -35.12 49.49 24.30
C LYS A 431 -35.89 48.83 23.16
N VAL A 432 -36.29 47.59 23.36
CA VAL A 432 -37.43 47.00 22.67
C VAL A 432 -38.65 47.32 23.54
N PRO A 433 -39.70 47.99 23.05
CA PRO A 433 -40.97 48.05 23.74
C PRO A 433 -41.82 46.83 23.36
N TYR A 434 -42.44 46.24 24.39
CA TYR A 434 -43.56 45.28 24.42
C TYR A 434 -43.54 44.06 23.50
#